data_AF-A0A8B6FWM9-F1
#
_entry.id   AF-A0A8B6FWM9-F1
#
_cell.length_a   1.000
_cell.length_b   1.000
_cell.length_c   1.000
_cell.angle_alpha   90.00
_cell.angle_beta   90.00
_cell.angle_gamma   90.00
#
_symmetry.space_group_name_H-M   'P 1'
#
loop_
_entity.id
_entity.type
_entity.pdbx_description
1 polymer ?
#
loop_
_entity_poly.entity_id
_entity_poly.type
_entity_poly.pdbx_seq_one_letter_code
_entity_poly.pdbx_strand_id
1 'polypeptide(L)'
;MIIPVVKIHHGRSEYYDGGVLVSKFTPNIFVTQPLEIMSGFVGDLSEKQSTALQKFRENVKDVLEPEHDDHYLLRWLRARNFDLKKSEDMLRKHLIWRKEEDIDNILRQKTPDVIENYYPGGHCGFDKDGSPVWIDPIGNIDPKGTIEEE
;
A
#
# COMPACT_ATOMS: atom_id res chain seq x y z
N MET A 1 27.01 -22.80 -14.06
CA MET A 1 26.50 -24.19 -14.03
C MET A 1 25.88 -24.40 -12.66
N ILE A 2 24.57 -24.19 -12.52
CA ILE A 2 23.86 -24.31 -11.23
C ILE A 2 23.20 -25.69 -11.24
N ILE A 3 23.56 -26.53 -10.28
CA ILE A 3 23.02 -27.89 -10.12
C ILE A 3 21.64 -27.75 -9.45
N PRO A 4 20.54 -28.29 -10.01
CA PRO A 4 19.23 -28.20 -9.38
C PRO A 4 19.16 -29.12 -8.16
N VAL A 5 18.72 -28.56 -7.03
CA VAL A 5 18.47 -29.31 -5.79
C VAL A 5 17.14 -30.04 -5.93
N VAL A 6 17.19 -31.37 -5.98
CA VAL A 6 16.01 -32.23 -5.99
C VAL A 6 15.68 -32.60 -4.55
N LYS A 7 14.52 -32.17 -4.04
CA LYS A 7 14.03 -32.62 -2.73
C LYS A 7 12.94 -33.67 -2.97
N ILE A 8 13.26 -34.93 -2.66
CA ILE A 8 12.34 -36.06 -2.83
C ILE A 8 11.74 -36.36 -1.46
N HIS A 9 10.42 -36.19 -1.29
CA HIS A 9 9.67 -36.77 -0.18
C HIS A 9 8.46 -37.52 -0.76
N HIS A 10 8.31 -38.80 -0.38
CA HIS A 10 7.17 -39.64 -0.73
C HIS A 10 6.87 -39.79 -2.24
N GLY A 11 7.89 -40.11 -3.05
CA GLY A 11 7.69 -40.53 -4.45
C GLY A 11 7.26 -39.43 -5.43
N ARG A 12 7.25 -38.16 -4.99
CA ARG A 12 6.98 -37.00 -5.85
C ARG A 12 8.30 -36.36 -6.29
N SER A 13 8.46 -36.18 -7.59
CA SER A 13 9.59 -35.47 -8.18
C SER A 13 9.12 -34.06 -8.53
N GLU A 14 9.68 -33.07 -7.84
CA GLU A 14 9.43 -31.65 -8.05
C GLU A 14 10.73 -31.00 -8.53
N TYR A 15 10.65 -30.20 -9.58
CA TYR A 15 11.77 -29.41 -10.08
C TYR A 15 11.35 -27.95 -10.22
N TYR A 16 12.30 -27.06 -10.00
CA TYR A 16 12.14 -25.62 -10.12
C TYR A 16 12.73 -25.15 -11.44
N ASP A 17 11.89 -24.55 -12.28
CA ASP A 17 12.31 -23.82 -13.48
C ASP A 17 11.69 -22.42 -13.42
N GLY A 18 12.51 -21.38 -13.52
CA GLY A 18 12.06 -19.98 -13.56
C GLY A 18 11.11 -19.54 -12.42
N GLY A 19 11.14 -20.18 -11.25
CA GLY A 19 10.26 -19.84 -10.11
C GLY A 19 8.89 -20.53 -10.08
N VAL A 20 8.63 -21.50 -10.97
CA VAL A 20 7.36 -22.24 -11.03
C VAL A 20 7.54 -23.69 -10.56
N LEU A 21 6.66 -24.15 -9.67
CA LEU A 21 6.57 -25.55 -9.24
C LEU A 21 5.77 -26.36 -10.27
N VAL A 22 6.42 -27.34 -10.91
CA VAL A 22 5.78 -28.19 -11.92
C VAL A 22 5.68 -29.63 -11.41
N SER A 23 4.45 -30.17 -11.31
CA SER A 23 4.18 -31.58 -10.97
C SER A 23 3.71 -32.36 -12.19
N LYS A 24 4.29 -33.54 -12.47
CA LYS A 24 3.90 -34.39 -13.60
C LYS A 24 2.83 -35.41 -13.18
N PHE A 25 1.58 -35.24 -13.59
CA PHE A 25 0.58 -36.32 -13.67
C PHE A 25 -0.41 -36.05 -14.82
N THR A 26 -0.58 -37.07 -15.69
CA THR A 26 -1.55 -37.41 -16.78
C THR A 26 -2.53 -36.38 -17.42
N PRO A 27 -2.96 -36.61 -18.69
CA PRO A 27 -3.54 -35.59 -19.55
C PRO A 27 -5.03 -35.40 -19.26
N ASN A 28 -5.36 -34.33 -18.55
CA ASN A 28 -6.65 -33.67 -18.69
C ASN A 28 -6.38 -32.18 -18.61
N ILE A 29 -6.59 -31.52 -19.75
CA ILE A 29 -6.66 -30.08 -20.00
C ILE A 29 -6.27 -29.26 -18.76
N PHE A 30 -4.98 -28.93 -18.66
CA PHE A 30 -4.55 -27.86 -17.78
C PHE A 30 -5.06 -26.56 -18.40
N VAL A 31 -6.25 -26.12 -18.00
CA VAL A 31 -6.60 -24.71 -18.11
C VAL A 31 -5.64 -24.00 -17.16
N THR A 32 -4.51 -23.55 -17.67
CA THR A 32 -3.72 -22.55 -16.95
C THR A 32 -4.53 -21.27 -17.06
N GLN A 33 -5.46 -21.06 -16.12
CA GLN A 33 -5.95 -19.71 -15.89
C GLN A 33 -4.71 -18.89 -15.56
N PRO A 34 -4.39 -17.84 -16.34
CA PRO A 34 -3.38 -16.90 -15.91
C PRO A 34 -3.82 -16.46 -14.50
N LEU A 35 -2.88 -16.43 -13.54
CA LEU A 35 -3.13 -15.67 -12.33
C LEU A 35 -3.34 -14.24 -12.82
N GLU A 36 -4.58 -13.80 -12.92
CA GLU A 36 -4.93 -12.42 -13.21
C GLU A 36 -4.50 -11.60 -11.99
N ILE A 37 -3.23 -11.19 -11.98
CA ILE A 37 -2.67 -10.28 -10.99
C ILE A 37 -3.15 -8.88 -11.39
N MET A 38 -4.42 -8.60 -11.08
CA MET A 38 -4.99 -7.26 -11.22
C MET A 38 -4.40 -6.35 -10.15
N SER A 39 -3.99 -5.14 -10.54
CA SER A 39 -3.19 -4.25 -9.69
C SER A 39 -3.93 -3.73 -8.44
N GLY A 40 -5.27 -3.80 -8.44
CA GLY A 40 -6.08 -3.30 -7.33
C GLY A 40 -6.24 -1.78 -7.34
N PHE A 41 -5.95 -1.13 -8.46
CA PHE A 41 -6.22 0.29 -8.72
C PHE A 41 -7.53 0.46 -9.49
N VAL A 42 -8.07 1.68 -9.47
CA VAL A 42 -9.28 2.01 -10.25
C VAL A 42 -9.02 1.72 -11.73
N GLY A 43 -9.97 1.04 -12.37
CA GLY A 43 -9.86 0.60 -13.76
C GLY A 43 -9.13 -0.74 -13.97
N ASP A 44 -8.52 -1.32 -12.94
CA ASP A 44 -7.77 -2.58 -13.01
C ASP A 44 -8.01 -3.44 -11.76
N LEU A 45 -9.30 -3.76 -11.53
CA LEU A 45 -9.78 -4.60 -10.42
C LEU A 45 -10.29 -5.94 -10.94
N SER A 46 -9.88 -7.03 -10.28
CA SER A 46 -10.55 -8.33 -10.42
C SER A 46 -11.97 -8.29 -9.84
N GLU A 47 -12.83 -9.24 -10.24
CA GLU A 47 -14.19 -9.37 -9.69
C GLU A 47 -14.20 -9.48 -8.16
N LYS A 48 -13.23 -10.20 -7.58
CA LYS A 48 -13.07 -10.34 -6.13
C LYS A 48 -12.73 -9.00 -5.47
N GLN A 49 -11.83 -8.23 -6.06
CA GLN A 49 -11.45 -6.91 -5.54
C GLN A 49 -12.59 -5.90 -5.67
N SER A 50 -13.33 -5.92 -6.79
CA SER A 50 -14.53 -5.09 -6.99
C SER A 50 -15.61 -5.41 -5.95
N THR A 51 -15.86 -6.70 -5.72
CA THR A 51 -16.80 -7.14 -4.67
C THR A 51 -16.34 -6.71 -3.27
N ALA A 52 -15.04 -6.82 -2.98
CA ALA A 52 -14.47 -6.38 -1.71
C ALA A 52 -14.61 -4.86 -1.53
N LEU A 53 -14.37 -4.06 -2.58
CA LEU A 53 -14.56 -2.61 -2.55
C LEU A 53 -16.00 -2.23 -2.22
N GLN A 54 -16.99 -2.85 -2.86
CA GLN A 54 -18.40 -2.58 -2.57
C GLN A 54 -18.78 -2.91 -1.13
N LYS A 55 -18.36 -4.09 -0.64
CA LYS A 55 -18.59 -4.48 0.77
C LYS A 55 -17.89 -3.54 1.75
N PHE A 56 -16.66 -3.15 1.43
CA PHE A 56 -15.90 -2.23 2.26
C PHE A 56 -16.61 -0.87 2.35
N ARG A 57 -17.05 -0.32 1.21
CA ARG A 57 -17.83 0.92 1.14
C ARG A 57 -19.08 0.87 2.01
N GLU A 58 -19.83 -0.24 1.98
CA GLU A 58 -21.00 -0.41 2.85
C GLU A 58 -20.65 -0.49 4.33
N ASN A 59 -19.56 -1.16 4.69
CA ASN A 59 -19.13 -1.30 6.08
C ASN A 59 -18.72 0.03 6.72
N VAL A 60 -18.11 0.93 5.94
CA VAL A 60 -17.58 2.21 6.44
C VAL A 60 -18.42 3.41 6.06
N LYS A 61 -19.62 3.20 5.51
CA LYS A 61 -20.50 4.27 5.01
C LYS A 61 -20.85 5.33 6.05
N ASP A 62 -20.82 4.96 7.34
CA ASP A 62 -21.08 5.84 8.48
C ASP A 62 -20.02 6.93 8.65
N VAL A 63 -18.82 6.73 8.10
CA VAL A 63 -17.68 7.64 8.21
C VAL A 63 -17.19 8.18 6.85
N LEU A 64 -17.94 7.95 5.76
CA LEU A 64 -17.56 8.45 4.45
C LEU A 64 -17.95 9.92 4.28
N GLU A 65 -17.03 10.68 3.67
CA GLU A 65 -17.23 12.06 3.25
C GLU A 65 -17.34 12.12 1.72
N PRO A 66 -17.92 13.18 1.13
CA PRO A 66 -18.09 13.31 -0.31
C PRO A 66 -16.79 13.15 -1.13
N GLU A 67 -15.65 13.52 -0.53
CA GLU A 67 -14.32 13.45 -1.12
C GLU A 67 -13.72 12.03 -1.09
N HIS A 68 -14.30 11.09 -0.33
CA HIS A 68 -13.81 9.72 -0.21
C HIS A 68 -14.26 8.84 -1.40
N ASP A 69 -13.53 8.96 -2.50
CA ASP A 69 -13.72 8.22 -3.74
C ASP A 69 -13.17 6.77 -3.71
N ASP A 70 -13.27 6.05 -4.83
CA ASP A 70 -12.73 4.68 -4.95
C ASP A 70 -11.21 4.65 -4.77
N HIS A 71 -10.48 5.68 -5.22
CA HIS A 71 -9.04 5.77 -5.01
C HIS A 71 -8.72 5.81 -3.52
N TYR A 72 -9.46 6.60 -2.74
CA TYR A 72 -9.34 6.69 -1.30
C TYR A 72 -9.55 5.33 -0.63
N LEU A 73 -10.66 4.65 -0.93
CA LEU A 73 -10.99 3.35 -0.32
C LEU A 73 -10.01 2.25 -0.69
N LEU A 74 -9.61 2.19 -1.97
CA LEU A 74 -8.69 1.16 -2.44
C LEU A 74 -7.29 1.27 -1.84
N ARG A 75 -6.85 2.45 -1.36
CA ARG A 75 -5.58 2.57 -0.63
C ARG A 75 -5.56 1.70 0.63
N TRP A 76 -6.64 1.73 1.41
CA TRP A 76 -6.78 0.94 2.65
C TRP A 76 -6.85 -0.56 2.35
N LEU A 77 -7.64 -0.94 1.34
CA LEU A 77 -7.78 -2.32 0.91
C LEU A 77 -6.44 -2.89 0.42
N ARG A 78 -5.72 -2.18 -0.47
CA ARG A 78 -4.40 -2.63 -0.95
C ARG A 78 -3.40 -2.76 0.20
N ALA A 79 -3.39 -1.82 1.14
CA ALA A 79 -2.49 -1.85 2.30
C ALA A 79 -2.70 -3.09 3.21
N ARG A 80 -3.85 -3.78 3.10
CA ARG A 80 -4.19 -4.97 3.88
C ARG A 80 -4.57 -6.17 3.01
N ASN A 81 -4.09 -6.24 1.77
CA ASN A 81 -4.34 -7.35 0.85
C ASN A 81 -5.83 -7.68 0.68
N PHE A 82 -6.68 -6.65 0.65
CA PHE A 82 -8.15 -6.73 0.56
C PHE A 82 -8.83 -7.50 1.73
N ASP A 83 -8.16 -7.60 2.88
CA ASP A 83 -8.79 -8.06 4.13
C ASP A 83 -9.72 -6.96 4.67
N LEU A 84 -11.04 -7.18 4.54
CA LEU A 84 -12.07 -6.18 4.87
C LEU A 84 -11.97 -5.70 6.32
N LYS A 85 -11.81 -6.63 7.27
CA LYS A 85 -11.80 -6.29 8.70
C LYS A 85 -10.57 -5.48 9.06
N LYS A 86 -9.38 -5.91 8.60
CA LYS A 86 -8.13 -5.17 8.86
C LYS A 86 -8.10 -3.81 8.17
N SER A 87 -8.71 -3.70 6.99
CA SER A 87 -8.81 -2.43 6.24
C SER A 87 -9.72 -1.45 6.97
N GLU A 88 -10.85 -1.94 7.50
CA GLU A 88 -11.79 -1.13 8.27
C GLU A 88 -11.17 -0.66 9.58
N ASP A 89 -10.54 -1.58 10.33
CA ASP A 89 -9.82 -1.23 11.55
C ASP A 89 -8.74 -0.17 11.29
N MET A 90 -8.03 -0.26 10.15
CA MET A 90 -7.00 0.73 9.77
C MET A 90 -7.59 2.10 9.44
N LEU A 91 -8.67 2.15 8.64
CA LEU A 91 -9.34 3.41 8.30
C LEU A 91 -9.93 4.08 9.54
N ARG A 92 -10.63 3.33 10.40
CA ARG A 92 -11.23 3.90 11.62
C ARG A 92 -10.17 4.44 12.58
N LYS A 93 -9.05 3.73 12.75
CA LYS A 93 -7.90 4.24 13.52
C LYS A 93 -7.31 5.52 12.92
N HIS A 94 -7.21 5.59 11.58
CA HIS A 94 -6.75 6.80 10.90
C HIS A 94 -7.68 7.99 11.16
N LEU A 95 -9.00 7.80 11.13
CA LEU A 95 -9.96 8.87 11.40
C LEU A 95 -9.92 9.36 12.86
N ILE A 96 -9.71 8.44 13.81
CA ILE A 96 -9.48 8.80 15.21
C ILE A 96 -8.22 9.67 15.34
N TRP A 97 -7.10 9.20 14.76
CA TRP A 97 -5.84 9.95 14.75
C TRP A 97 -5.98 11.32 14.09
N ARG A 98 -6.70 11.43 12.96
CA ARG A 98 -6.95 12.72 12.30
C ARG A 98 -7.62 13.73 13.23
N LYS A 99 -8.55 13.26 14.06
CA LYS A 99 -9.26 14.09 15.02
C LYS A 99 -8.39 14.44 16.23
N GLU A 100 -7.62 13.49 16.75
CA GLU A 100 -6.73 13.69 17.89
C GLU A 100 -5.63 14.70 17.59
N GLU A 101 -5.05 14.65 16.38
CA GLU A 101 -3.97 15.54 15.93
C GLU A 101 -4.46 16.78 15.14
N ASP A 102 -5.78 17.03 15.09
CA ASP A 102 -6.38 18.19 14.40
C ASP A 102 -5.91 18.36 12.94
N ILE A 103 -5.83 17.25 12.20
CA ILE A 103 -5.26 17.22 10.85
C ILE A 103 -6.04 18.08 9.86
N ASP A 104 -7.34 18.29 10.08
CA ASP A 104 -8.18 19.12 9.21
C ASP A 104 -7.78 20.61 9.25
N ASN A 105 -7.08 21.05 10.31
CA ASN A 105 -6.58 22.41 10.45
C ASN A 105 -5.05 22.51 10.33
N ILE A 106 -4.32 21.42 10.09
CA ILE A 106 -2.84 21.41 10.11
C ILE A 106 -2.21 22.47 9.22
N LEU A 107 -2.81 22.76 8.05
CA LEU A 107 -2.31 23.79 7.11
C LEU A 107 -2.48 25.23 7.62
N ARG A 108 -3.29 25.44 8.67
CA ARG A 108 -3.50 26.75 9.32
C ARG A 108 -2.67 26.91 10.58
N GLN A 109 -2.11 25.82 11.11
CA GLN A 109 -1.30 25.85 12.32
C GLN A 109 0.06 26.46 12.00
N LYS A 110 0.62 27.20 12.97
CA LYS A 110 1.96 27.78 12.83
C LYS A 110 3.00 26.67 12.98
N THR A 111 3.86 26.52 11.98
CA THR A 111 5.04 25.65 12.08
C THR A 111 6.01 26.20 13.13
N PRO A 112 6.61 25.35 14.00
CA PRO A 112 7.65 25.80 14.93
C PRO A 112 8.81 26.48 14.19
N ASP A 113 9.33 27.56 14.76
CA ASP A 113 10.38 28.37 14.13
C ASP A 113 11.65 27.53 13.84
N VAL A 114 11.95 26.53 14.68
CA VAL A 114 13.07 25.59 14.47
C VAL A 114 12.89 24.78 13.18
N ILE A 115 11.68 24.28 12.92
CA ILE A 115 11.38 23.52 11.70
C ILE A 115 11.38 24.44 10.48
N GLU A 116 10.75 25.61 10.58
CA GLU A 116 10.65 26.56 9.48
C GLU A 116 12.02 27.08 9.01
N ASN A 117 12.95 27.32 9.95
CA ASN A 117 14.27 27.87 9.64
C ASN A 117 15.34 26.82 9.36
N TYR A 118 15.24 25.62 9.94
CA TYR A 118 16.34 24.64 9.90
C TYR A 118 16.00 23.33 9.20
N TYR A 119 14.72 23.00 8.95
CA TYR A 119 14.42 21.78 8.18
C TYR A 119 14.72 22.00 6.68
N PRO A 120 15.69 21.27 6.10
CA PRO A 120 16.20 21.54 4.75
C PRO A 120 15.36 20.90 3.63
N GLY A 121 14.36 20.09 3.98
CA GLY A 121 13.54 19.35 3.03
C GLY A 121 12.29 20.10 2.57
N GLY A 122 11.60 19.53 1.59
CA GLY A 122 10.32 20.07 1.13
C GLY A 122 9.89 19.59 -0.25
N HIS A 123 8.74 20.13 -0.69
CA HIS A 123 8.19 19.89 -2.02
C HIS A 123 8.97 20.64 -3.11
N CYS A 124 9.38 19.93 -4.16
CA CYS A 124 10.19 20.47 -5.25
C CYS A 124 9.78 19.91 -6.61
N GLY A 125 8.72 20.50 -7.20
CA GLY A 125 8.28 20.20 -8.57
C GLY A 125 7.59 18.84 -8.71
N PHE A 126 7.57 18.33 -9.95
CA PHE A 126 6.87 17.10 -10.33
C PHE A 126 7.79 16.21 -11.18
N ASP A 127 7.58 14.90 -11.11
CA ASP A 127 8.26 13.94 -11.97
C ASP A 127 7.66 13.90 -13.41
N LYS A 128 8.13 12.96 -14.24
CA LYS A 128 7.70 12.84 -15.64
C LYS A 128 6.24 12.41 -15.80
N ASP A 129 5.68 11.79 -14.77
CA ASP A 129 4.30 11.29 -14.75
C ASP A 129 3.36 12.27 -14.01
N GLY A 130 3.90 13.39 -13.52
CA GLY A 130 3.16 14.45 -12.83
C GLY A 130 2.98 14.21 -11.33
N SER A 131 3.71 13.27 -10.72
CA SER A 131 3.67 13.05 -9.27
C SER A 131 4.48 14.14 -8.54
N PRO A 132 3.96 14.72 -7.45
CA PRO A 132 4.71 15.68 -6.63
C PRO A 132 6.00 15.06 -6.09
N VAL A 133 7.11 15.79 -6.16
CA VAL A 133 8.41 15.34 -5.63
C VAL A 133 8.67 15.99 -4.28
N TRP A 134 9.02 15.17 -3.27
CA TRP A 134 9.47 15.61 -1.95
C TRP A 134 10.94 15.25 -1.76
N ILE A 135 11.77 16.21 -1.36
CA ILE A 135 13.21 16.03 -1.12
C ILE A 135 13.46 16.08 0.38
N ASP A 136 14.15 15.07 0.91
CA ASP A 136 14.56 14.99 2.32
C ASP A 136 16.08 14.79 2.43
N PRO A 137 16.87 15.87 2.60
CA PRO A 137 18.32 15.79 2.60
C PRO A 137 18.84 15.42 3.99
N ILE A 138 18.73 14.13 4.33
CA ILE A 138 19.06 13.55 5.65
C ILE A 138 20.43 13.96 6.19
N GLY A 139 21.44 14.10 5.32
CA GLY A 139 22.80 14.48 5.73
C GLY A 139 22.93 15.92 6.25
N ASN A 140 21.92 16.75 6.02
CA ASN A 140 21.88 18.17 6.39
C ASN A 140 20.93 18.46 7.55
N ILE A 141 20.24 17.45 8.07
CA ILE A 141 19.41 17.59 9.27
C ILE A 141 20.34 17.57 10.48
N ASP A 142 20.10 18.45 11.45
CA ASP A 142 20.66 18.37 12.81
C ASP A 142 19.60 17.80 13.75
N PRO A 143 19.55 16.47 13.97
CA PRO A 143 18.51 15.86 14.79
C PRO A 143 18.59 16.32 16.24
N LYS A 144 19.79 16.63 16.73
CA LYS A 144 19.99 17.02 18.12
C LYS A 144 19.44 18.43 18.35
N GLY A 145 19.84 19.39 17.51
CA GLY A 145 19.32 20.76 17.58
C GLY A 145 17.80 20.82 17.37
N THR A 146 17.26 19.95 16.51
CA THR A 146 15.81 19.91 16.23
C THR A 146 14.98 19.45 17.44
N ILE A 147 15.46 18.44 18.19
CA ILE A 147 14.70 17.85 19.31
C ILE A 147 14.89 18.64 20.61
N GLU A 148 16.04 19.28 20.82
CA GLU A 148 16.36 19.98 22.07
C GLU A 148 15.69 21.37 22.20
N GLU A 149 15.07 21.90 21.15
CA GLU A 149 14.34 23.19 21.15
C GLU A 149 12.80 23.06 21.31
N GLU A 150 12.24 21.85 21.39
CA GLU A 150 10.82 21.61 21.75
C GLU A 150 10.58 21.57 23.27
#